data_AF-A0A842UH73-F1
#
_entry.id   AF-A0A842UH73-F1
#
_cell.length_a   1.000
_cell.length_b   1.000
_cell.length_c   1.000
_cell.angle_alpha   90.00
_cell.angle_beta   90.00
_cell.angle_gamma   90.00
#
_symmetry.space_group_name_H-M   'P 1'
#
loop_
_entity.id
_entity.type
_entity.pdbx_description
1 polymer ?
#
loop_
_entity_poly.entity_id
_entity_poly.type
_entity_poly.pdbx_seq_one_letter_code
_entity_poly.pdbx_strand_id
1 'polypeptide(L)'
;MSGIRGFSRITLSETEWGPIKILRPLSRDGDEWGPLRFARGSEWEPFLRKVSGETLSYALHGYTKPLVEALGPDPMTVAGRVPPSVGFCRRHQNKTCSVRKDICRPGPETPECYEPDVEDIDFEEALYEVVMGWKEGYYVLVIEGSEFSL
;
A
#
# COMPACT_ATOMS: atom_id res chain seq x y z
N MET A 1 3.48 18.91 5.60
CA MET A 1 3.31 17.49 5.26
C MET A 1 2.74 17.45 3.85
N SER A 2 3.54 17.10 2.83
CA SER A 2 3.01 16.91 1.47
C SER A 2 2.12 15.67 1.48
N GLY A 3 0.83 15.88 1.66
CA GLY A 3 -0.17 14.81 1.52
C GLY A 3 -0.28 14.46 0.04
N ILE A 4 0.08 13.23 -0.30
CA ILE A 4 -0.25 12.67 -1.60
C ILE A 4 -1.76 12.42 -1.59
N ARG A 5 -2.47 12.80 -2.67
CA ARG A 5 -3.93 12.88 -2.70
C ARG A 5 -4.56 11.56 -2.21
N GLY A 6 -5.29 11.62 -1.10
CA GLY A 6 -6.05 10.48 -0.58
C GLY A 6 -5.27 9.47 0.25
N PHE A 7 -4.01 9.70 0.62
CA PHE A 7 -3.25 8.81 1.50
C PHE A 7 -2.64 9.55 2.71
N SER A 8 -2.43 8.81 3.79
CA SER A 8 -1.71 9.23 4.99
C SER A 8 -0.51 8.32 5.23
N ARG A 9 0.66 8.93 5.48
CA ARG A 9 1.91 8.26 5.82
C ARG A 9 2.20 8.47 7.30
N ILE A 10 2.33 7.39 8.05
CA ILE A 10 2.63 7.38 9.48
C ILE A 10 3.94 6.62 9.68
N THR A 11 4.78 7.07 10.61
CA THR A 11 5.95 6.32 11.06
C THR A 11 5.89 6.20 12.57
N LEU A 12 5.77 4.98 13.06
CA LEU A 12 5.80 4.66 14.48
C LEU A 12 7.25 4.34 14.86
N SER A 13 7.76 5.03 15.86
CA SER A 13 9.11 4.82 16.39
C SER A 13 9.07 3.73 17.45
N GLU A 14 9.37 2.48 17.08
CA GLU A 14 9.39 1.36 18.02
C GLU A 14 10.81 0.91 18.35
N THR A 15 11.06 0.68 19.64
CA THR A 15 12.36 0.27 20.16
C THR A 15 12.68 -1.19 19.85
N GLU A 16 11.69 -2.07 19.90
CA GLU A 16 11.88 -3.52 19.72
C GLU A 16 11.90 -3.94 18.25
N TRP A 17 11.08 -3.30 17.41
CA TRP A 17 10.83 -3.74 16.02
C TRP A 17 11.45 -2.81 14.97
N GLY A 18 12.05 -1.70 15.41
CA GLY A 18 12.48 -0.62 14.54
C GLY A 18 11.30 0.21 14.01
N PRO A 19 11.56 1.18 13.13
CA PRO A 19 10.52 2.08 12.65
C PRO A 19 9.48 1.33 11.80
N ILE A 20 8.21 1.38 12.21
CA ILE A 20 7.08 0.83 11.44
C ILE A 20 6.51 1.96 10.57
N LYS A 21 6.61 1.80 9.26
CA LYS A 21 6.06 2.75 8.29
C LYS A 21 4.70 2.26 7.79
N ILE A 22 3.68 3.10 7.88
CA ILE A 22 2.31 2.79 7.49
C ILE A 22 1.86 3.76 6.42
N LEU A 23 1.33 3.24 5.31
CA LEU A 23 0.62 3.99 4.30
C LEU A 23 -0.85 3.55 4.37
N ARG A 24 -1.77 4.48 4.60
CA ARG A 24 -3.20 4.18 4.64
C ARG A 24 -3.98 5.08 3.68
N PRO A 25 -5.03 4.57 3.00
CA PRO A 25 -5.96 5.43 2.31
C PRO A 25 -6.71 6.31 3.33
N LEU A 26 -7.00 7.54 2.94
CA LEU A 26 -7.93 8.40 3.67
C LEU A 26 -9.35 8.07 3.23
N SER A 27 -10.22 7.80 4.19
CA SER A 27 -11.62 7.51 3.91
C SER A 27 -12.28 8.64 3.12
N ARG A 28 -13.07 8.28 2.10
CA ARG A 28 -13.78 9.23 1.25
C ARG A 28 -15.23 8.81 1.14
N ASP A 29 -16.17 9.73 1.38
CA ASP A 29 -17.61 9.47 1.32
C ASP A 29 -18.07 8.30 2.21
N GLY A 30 -17.38 8.09 3.35
CA GLY A 30 -17.64 6.98 4.28
C GLY A 30 -17.04 5.64 3.86
N ASP A 31 -16.31 5.57 2.73
CA ASP A 31 -15.59 4.40 2.29
C ASP A 31 -14.15 4.39 2.83
N GLU A 32 -13.85 3.44 3.71
CA GLU A 32 -12.54 3.20 4.34
C GLU A 32 -11.42 2.89 3.34
N TRP A 33 -11.76 2.39 2.15
CA TRP A 33 -10.78 2.13 1.11
C TRP A 33 -10.39 3.41 0.36
N GLY A 34 -11.22 4.45 0.40
CA GLY A 34 -10.97 5.73 -0.26
C GLY A 34 -10.49 5.57 -1.71
N PRO A 35 -9.26 6.01 -2.07
CA PRO A 35 -8.70 5.83 -3.41
C PRO A 35 -8.50 4.36 -3.82
N LEU A 36 -8.41 3.42 -2.88
CA LEU A 36 -8.25 1.99 -3.14
C LEU A 36 -9.56 1.23 -3.32
N ARG A 37 -10.71 1.90 -3.39
CA ARG A 37 -12.03 1.24 -3.53
C ARG A 37 -12.11 0.22 -4.67
N PHE A 38 -11.39 0.45 -5.77
CA PHE A 38 -11.34 -0.44 -6.94
C PHE A 38 -10.64 -1.77 -6.65
N ALA A 39 -9.75 -1.79 -5.65
CA ALA A 39 -9.00 -2.98 -5.32
C ALA A 39 -9.89 -4.03 -4.62
N ARG A 40 -10.99 -3.59 -3.98
CA ARG A 40 -11.98 -4.46 -3.34
C ARG A 40 -12.64 -5.38 -4.37
N GLY A 41 -12.54 -6.69 -4.15
CA GLY A 41 -13.00 -7.76 -5.03
C GLY A 41 -12.05 -8.05 -6.20
N SER A 42 -10.94 -7.33 -6.34
CA SER A 42 -9.98 -7.54 -7.43
C SER A 42 -8.81 -8.43 -7.00
N GLU A 43 -7.94 -8.78 -7.94
CA GLU A 43 -6.69 -9.52 -7.66
C GLU A 43 -5.73 -8.76 -6.72
N TRP A 44 -5.92 -7.46 -6.51
CA TRP A 44 -5.11 -6.65 -5.59
C TRP A 44 -5.52 -6.76 -4.11
N GLU A 45 -6.80 -7.03 -3.82
CA GLU A 45 -7.31 -7.06 -2.43
C GLU A 45 -6.50 -7.97 -1.49
N PRO A 46 -6.08 -9.19 -1.87
CA PRO A 46 -5.31 -10.06 -0.98
C PRO A 46 -3.97 -9.49 -0.49
N PHE A 47 -3.44 -8.48 -1.17
CA PHE A 47 -2.17 -7.82 -0.84
C PHE A 47 -2.34 -6.55 0.00
N LEU A 48 -3.58 -6.08 0.18
CA LEU A 48 -3.93 -4.93 0.98
C LEU A 48 -4.47 -5.40 2.32
N ARG A 49 -3.70 -5.17 3.39
CA ARG A 49 -4.06 -5.67 4.72
C ARG A 49 -5.12 -4.79 5.35
N LYS A 50 -6.12 -5.44 5.94
CA LYS A 50 -7.16 -4.79 6.74
C LYS A 50 -6.75 -4.85 8.20
N VAL A 51 -6.83 -3.72 8.90
CA VAL A 51 -6.50 -3.60 10.32
C VAL A 51 -7.58 -2.76 10.99
N SER A 52 -7.98 -3.11 12.21
CA SER A 52 -9.00 -2.31 12.91
C SER A 52 -8.46 -0.94 13.32
N GLY A 53 -9.35 0.07 13.33
CA GLY A 53 -9.05 1.40 13.86
C GLY A 53 -8.58 1.38 15.32
N GLU A 54 -9.10 0.45 16.12
CA GLU A 54 -8.63 0.17 17.48
C GLU A 54 -7.16 -0.27 17.52
N THR A 55 -6.77 -1.21 16.65
CA THR A 55 -5.39 -1.72 16.58
C THR A 55 -4.41 -0.60 16.22
N LEU A 56 -4.78 0.25 15.24
CA LEU A 56 -3.95 1.40 14.89
C LEU A 56 -3.92 2.44 16.01
N SER A 57 -5.04 2.69 16.68
CA SER A 57 -5.12 3.62 17.81
C SER A 57 -4.20 3.18 18.95
N TYR A 58 -4.20 1.91 19.33
CA TYR A 58 -3.26 1.38 20.32
C TYR A 58 -1.80 1.60 19.92
N ALA A 59 -1.48 1.34 18.65
CA ALA A 59 -0.13 1.52 18.13
C ALA A 59 0.32 3.00 18.18
N LEU A 60 -0.58 3.94 17.86
CA LEU A 60 -0.33 5.37 17.98
C LEU A 60 -0.07 5.83 19.43
N HIS A 61 -0.56 5.07 20.42
CA HIS A 61 -0.34 5.31 21.85
C HIS A 61 0.78 4.45 22.45
N GLY A 62 1.60 3.82 21.61
CA GLY A 62 2.79 3.06 22.03
C GLY A 62 2.53 1.59 22.39
N TYR A 63 1.31 1.07 22.20
CA TYR A 63 1.02 -0.36 22.31
C TYR A 63 0.95 -1.00 20.92
N THR A 64 2.13 -1.30 20.35
CA THR A 64 2.28 -1.71 18.94
C THR A 64 2.17 -3.19 18.68
N LYS A 65 2.25 -4.04 19.71
CA LYS A 65 2.19 -5.50 19.57
C LYS A 65 0.99 -5.99 18.73
N PRO A 66 -0.25 -5.54 18.97
CA PRO A 66 -1.40 -5.99 18.17
C PRO A 66 -1.28 -5.60 16.69
N LEU A 67 -0.69 -4.44 16.41
CA LEU A 67 -0.44 -4.00 15.04
C LEU A 67 0.60 -4.90 14.38
N VAL A 68 1.74 -5.14 15.02
CA VAL A 68 2.82 -6.00 14.48
C VAL A 68 2.30 -7.40 14.15
N GLU A 69 1.47 -7.98 15.01
CA GLU A 69 0.82 -9.28 14.78
C GLU A 69 -0.12 -9.25 13.55
N ALA A 70 -0.72 -8.09 13.23
CA ALA A 70 -1.62 -7.90 12.10
C ALA A 70 -0.91 -7.54 10.77
N LEU A 71 0.30 -6.98 10.80
CA LEU A 71 1.02 -6.51 9.60
C LEU A 71 1.29 -7.63 8.58
N GLY A 72 1.58 -8.84 9.05
CA GLY A 72 1.94 -9.97 8.20
C GLY A 72 3.36 -9.85 7.62
N PRO A 73 3.60 -10.38 6.39
CA PRO A 73 4.92 -10.33 5.75
C PRO A 73 5.39 -8.89 5.50
N ASP A 74 6.70 -8.70 5.40
CA ASP A 74 7.26 -7.39 5.08
C ASP A 74 6.76 -6.86 3.72
N PRO A 75 6.72 -5.52 3.52
CA PRO A 75 6.15 -4.91 2.32
C PRO A 75 6.78 -5.37 1.01
N MET A 76 8.08 -5.66 1.01
CA MET A 76 8.80 -6.11 -0.18
C MET A 76 8.41 -7.54 -0.56
N THR A 77 8.24 -8.40 0.45
CA THR A 77 7.69 -9.74 0.26
C THR A 77 6.25 -9.69 -0.26
N VAL A 78 5.42 -8.76 0.22
CA VAL A 78 4.05 -8.58 -0.31
C VAL A 78 4.09 -8.14 -1.77
N ALA A 79 4.90 -7.13 -2.10
CA ALA A 79 5.04 -6.62 -3.47
C ALA A 79 5.49 -7.73 -4.44
N GLY A 80 6.46 -8.55 -4.04
CA GLY A 80 6.96 -9.66 -4.88
C GLY A 80 5.94 -10.78 -5.13
N ARG A 81 4.83 -10.84 -4.37
CA ARG A 81 3.75 -11.82 -4.54
C ARG A 81 2.63 -11.36 -5.47
N VAL A 82 2.61 -10.08 -5.88
CA VAL A 82 1.62 -9.59 -6.83
C VAL A 82 1.75 -10.38 -8.14
N PRO A 83 0.66 -10.97 -8.66
CA PRO A 83 0.75 -11.84 -9.81
C PRO A 83 1.09 -11.02 -11.06
N PRO A 84 1.82 -11.60 -12.01
CA PRO A 84 2.16 -10.92 -13.26
C PRO A 84 0.94 -10.42 -14.06
N SER A 85 -0.22 -11.06 -13.91
CA SER A 85 -1.50 -10.67 -14.57
C SER A 85 -1.90 -9.23 -14.29
N VAL A 86 -1.63 -8.72 -13.08
CA VAL A 86 -2.01 -7.37 -12.66
C VAL A 86 -0.84 -6.49 -12.24
N GLY A 87 0.33 -7.09 -11.99
CA GLY A 87 1.52 -6.39 -11.51
C GLY A 87 2.41 -5.83 -12.61
N PHE A 88 2.30 -6.24 -13.88
CA PHE A 88 3.16 -5.67 -14.92
C PHE A 88 2.74 -4.25 -15.29
N CYS A 89 3.73 -3.37 -15.41
CA CYS A 89 3.49 -2.00 -15.80
C CYS A 89 2.98 -1.88 -17.26
N ARG A 90 2.15 -0.88 -17.54
CA ARG A 90 1.57 -0.60 -18.85
C ARG A 90 2.59 -0.59 -19.98
N ARG A 91 3.75 0.05 -19.77
CA ARG A 91 4.83 0.11 -20.77
C ARG A 91 5.47 -1.25 -21.06
N HIS A 92 5.53 -2.13 -20.07
CA HIS A 92 5.98 -3.50 -20.29
C HIS A 92 4.96 -4.25 -21.16
N GLN A 93 3.68 -4.17 -20.81
CA GLN A 93 2.61 -4.83 -21.55
C GLN A 93 2.55 -4.36 -23.02
N ASN A 94 2.70 -3.05 -23.22
CA ASN A 94 2.76 -2.42 -24.55
C ASN A 94 4.12 -2.58 -25.27
N LYS A 95 5.10 -3.26 -24.66
CA LYS A 95 6.47 -3.47 -25.18
C LYS A 95 7.24 -2.17 -25.47
N THR A 96 6.81 -1.05 -24.89
CA THR A 96 7.42 0.28 -25.03
C THR A 96 8.43 0.59 -23.91
N CYS A 97 8.54 -0.26 -22.89
CA CYS A 97 9.54 -0.10 -21.82
C CYS A 97 10.95 -0.42 -22.34
N SER A 98 11.80 0.60 -22.50
CA SER A 98 13.18 0.43 -23.00
C SER A 98 14.20 0.05 -21.92
N VAL A 99 13.87 0.28 -20.64
CA VAL A 99 14.89 0.33 -19.57
C VAL A 99 14.94 -0.94 -18.73
N ARG A 100 13.79 -1.58 -18.46
CA ARG A 100 13.69 -2.70 -17.51
C ARG A 100 12.47 -3.59 -17.81
N LYS A 101 12.47 -4.30 -18.95
CA LYS A 101 11.29 -5.09 -19.38
C LYS A 101 10.90 -6.12 -18.31
N ASP A 102 11.78 -7.03 -17.94
CA ASP A 102 11.36 -8.21 -17.14
C ASP A 102 11.12 -7.92 -15.65
N ILE A 103 11.41 -6.69 -15.21
CA ILE A 103 11.35 -6.27 -13.79
C ILE A 103 10.45 -5.06 -13.55
N CYS A 104 9.69 -4.61 -14.56
CA CYS A 104 8.71 -3.54 -14.42
C CYS A 104 7.41 -4.03 -13.74
N ARG A 105 7.55 -4.45 -12.48
CA ARG A 105 6.47 -4.98 -11.63
C ARG A 105 6.78 -4.71 -10.15
N PRO A 106 5.78 -4.79 -9.25
CA PRO A 106 5.98 -4.68 -7.81
C PRO A 106 7.04 -5.66 -7.29
N GLY A 107 7.91 -5.17 -6.41
CA GLY A 107 9.00 -5.93 -5.79
C GLY A 107 10.29 -5.13 -5.59
N PRO A 108 11.39 -5.79 -5.17
CA PRO A 108 12.70 -5.18 -4.90
C PRO A 108 13.27 -4.32 -6.02
N GLU A 109 13.01 -4.70 -7.26
CA GLU A 109 13.59 -4.04 -8.42
C GLU A 109 12.60 -3.16 -9.19
N THR A 110 11.47 -2.80 -8.56
CA THR A 110 10.45 -1.95 -9.17
C THR A 110 11.10 -0.65 -9.66
N PRO A 111 11.03 -0.31 -10.95
CA PRO A 111 11.62 0.91 -11.48
C PRO A 111 10.83 2.15 -11.02
N GLU A 112 11.48 3.30 -10.94
CA GLU A 112 10.81 4.58 -10.63
C GLU A 112 9.81 5.00 -11.69
N CYS A 113 9.97 4.51 -12.93
CA CYS A 113 9.03 4.73 -14.03
C CYS A 113 7.92 3.67 -14.09
N TYR A 114 7.69 2.91 -13.01
CA TYR A 114 6.58 1.97 -12.93
C TYR A 114 5.25 2.70 -13.14
N GLU A 115 4.39 2.13 -13.97
CA GLU A 115 3.12 2.72 -14.39
C GLU A 115 2.08 1.58 -14.39
N PRO A 116 1.17 1.51 -13.41
CA PRO A 116 0.16 0.45 -13.34
C PRO A 116 -0.67 0.36 -14.63
N ASP A 117 -0.97 -0.86 -15.09
CA ASP A 117 -1.80 -1.05 -16.28
C ASP A 117 -3.29 -1.10 -15.92
N VAL A 118 -3.86 0.06 -15.67
CA VAL A 118 -5.30 0.26 -15.39
C VAL A 118 -5.83 1.40 -16.24
N GLU A 119 -7.10 1.37 -16.67
CA GLU A 119 -7.63 2.42 -17.56
C GLU A 119 -7.98 3.73 -16.83
N ASP A 120 -8.34 3.63 -15.54
CA ASP A 120 -8.75 4.76 -14.72
C ASP A 120 -7.53 5.46 -14.09
N ILE A 121 -7.39 6.76 -14.36
CA ILE A 121 -6.25 7.57 -13.89
C ILE A 121 -6.20 7.69 -12.36
N ASP A 122 -7.34 7.76 -11.67
CA ASP A 122 -7.38 7.83 -10.21
C ASP A 122 -6.89 6.50 -9.61
N PHE A 123 -7.19 5.38 -10.27
CA PHE A 123 -6.73 4.05 -9.84
C PHE A 123 -5.25 3.84 -10.17
N GLU A 124 -4.78 4.39 -11.29
CA GLU A 124 -3.36 4.38 -11.66
C GLU A 124 -2.52 5.09 -10.60
N GLU A 125 -2.90 6.31 -10.21
CA GLU A 125 -2.22 7.07 -9.16
C GLU A 125 -2.24 6.31 -7.82
N ALA A 126 -3.38 5.73 -7.45
CA ALA A 126 -3.52 4.99 -6.21
C ALA A 126 -2.66 3.71 -6.18
N LEU A 127 -2.63 2.92 -7.25
CA LEU A 127 -1.77 1.73 -7.33
C LEU A 127 -0.29 2.09 -7.37
N TYR A 128 0.07 3.19 -8.04
CA TYR A 128 1.44 3.67 -8.03
C TYR A 128 1.90 3.97 -6.60
N GLU A 129 1.08 4.66 -5.80
CA GLU A 129 1.38 4.94 -4.39
C GLU A 129 1.50 3.67 -3.54
N VAL A 130 0.65 2.66 -3.76
CA VAL A 130 0.76 1.38 -3.07
C VAL A 130 2.10 0.70 -3.37
N VAL A 131 2.45 0.61 -4.65
CA VAL A 131 3.65 -0.10 -5.10
C VAL A 131 4.92 0.62 -4.65
N MET A 132 4.97 1.94 -4.79
CA MET A 132 6.09 2.76 -4.32
C MET A 132 6.16 2.79 -2.80
N GLY A 133 5.02 2.79 -2.11
CA GLY A 133 4.93 2.62 -0.67
C GLY A 133 5.60 1.32 -0.21
N TRP A 134 5.27 0.19 -0.84
CA TRP A 134 5.95 -1.07 -0.53
C TRP A 134 7.45 -1.00 -0.78
N LYS A 135 7.89 -0.44 -1.91
CA LYS A 135 9.31 -0.24 -2.25
C LYS A 135 10.05 0.57 -1.18
N GLU A 136 9.38 1.55 -0.57
CA GLU A 136 9.91 2.40 0.50
C GLU A 136 9.81 1.76 1.91
N GLY A 137 9.25 0.55 1.99
CA GLY A 137 9.07 -0.20 3.24
C GLY A 137 7.82 0.18 4.02
N TYR A 138 6.82 0.82 3.40
CA TYR A 138 5.53 1.08 4.01
C TYR A 138 4.63 -0.15 3.95
N TYR A 139 4.04 -0.52 5.08
CA TYR A 139 2.89 -1.41 5.13
C TYR A 139 1.65 -0.64 4.63
N VAL A 140 1.02 -1.14 3.59
CA VAL A 140 -0.20 -0.54 3.02
C VAL A 140 -1.41 -1.17 3.71
N LEU A 141 -2.09 -0.38 4.54
CA LEU A 141 -3.15 -0.85 5.42
C LEU A 141 -4.46 -0.12 5.13
N VAL A 142 -5.55 -0.87 4.94
CA VAL A 142 -6.93 -0.37 4.99
C VAL A 142 -7.38 -0.43 6.44
N ILE A 143 -7.86 0.70 6.98
CA ILE A 143 -8.27 0.78 8.38
C ILE A 143 -9.77 0.61 8.47
N GLU A 144 -10.22 -0.45 9.15
CA GLU A 144 -11.63 -0.80 9.31
C GLU A 144 -12.17 -0.36 10.68
N GLY A 145 -13.36 0.23 10.69
CA GLY A 145 -14.03 0.75 11.88
C GLY A 145 -13.53 2.13 12.33
N SER A 146 -14.08 2.61 13.43
CA SER A 146 -13.69 3.90 14.01
C SER A 146 -12.33 3.83 14.69
N GLU A 147 -11.45 4.77 14.37
CA GLU A 147 -10.39 5.18 15.29
C GLU A 147 -11.04 5.77 16.54
N PHE A 148 -10.51 5.48 17.73
CA PHE A 148 -10.95 6.20 18.92
C PHE A 148 -10.63 7.69 18.72
N SER A 149 -11.65 8.49 18.45
CA SER A 149 -11.59 9.94 18.60
C SER A 149 -11.56 10.22 20.10
N LEU A 150 -10.38 10.58 20.62
CA LEU A 150 -10.29 11.26 21.92
C LEU A 150 -10.50 12.76 21.71
#